data_AF-A0A349EE75-F1
#
_entry.id   AF-A0A349EE75-F1
#
_cell.length_a   1.000
_cell.length_b   1.000
_cell.length_c   1.000
_cell.angle_alpha   90.00
_cell.angle_beta   90.00
_cell.angle_gamma   90.00
#
_symmetry.space_group_name_H-M   'P 1'
#
loop_
_entity.id
_entity.type
_entity.pdbx_description
1 polymer ?
#
loop_
_entity_poly.entity_id
_entity_poly.type
_entity_poly.pdbx_seq_one_letter_code
_entity_poly.pdbx_strand_id
1 'polypeptide(L)' 'MITKAIDSLLRSIEIKSGQTLNRDFFIGLERWPALAGKQAAAPVLVYGGVEELMHRKVRVQPWYYIHTILGSG' A
#
# COMPACT_ATOMS: atom_id res chain seq x y z
N MET A 1 26.02 -22.11 12.51
CA MET A 1 24.99 -21.83 11.49
C MET A 1 24.40 -20.47 11.79
N ILE A 2 24.58 -19.48 10.92
CA ILE A 2 23.89 -18.18 11.03
C ILE A 2 22.73 -18.24 10.04
N THR A 3 21.50 -18.32 10.53
CA THR A 3 20.31 -18.14 9.71
C THR A 3 20.25 -16.69 9.29
N LYS A 4 20.50 -16.42 8.01
CA LYS A 4 20.21 -15.12 7.40
C LYS A 4 18.70 -14.91 7.52
N ALA A 5 18.27 -13.92 8.28
CA ALA A 5 16.87 -13.51 8.28
C ALA A 5 16.47 -13.23 6.83
N ILE A 6 15.35 -13.79 6.40
CA ILE A 6 14.79 -13.45 5.10
C ILE A 6 14.33 -12.00 5.25
N ASP A 7 14.94 -11.08 4.52
CA ASP A 7 14.51 -9.68 4.54
C ASP A 7 13.08 -9.62 3.99
N SER A 8 12.10 -9.54 4.89
CA SER A 8 10.69 -9.39 4.54
C SER A 8 10.40 -7.92 4.24
N LEU A 9 9.81 -7.65 3.08
CA LEU A 9 9.30 -6.32 2.76
C LEU A 9 8.00 -6.06 3.54
N LEU A 10 7.85 -4.83 4.05
CA LEU A 10 6.69 -4.34 4.77
C LEU A 10 5.90 -3.39 3.87
N ARG A 11 4.62 -3.69 3.66
CA ARG A 11 3.69 -2.87 2.86
C ARG A 11 2.61 -2.29 3.75
N SER A 12 2.48 -0.97 3.74
CA SER A 12 1.30 -0.30 4.31
C SER A 12 0.12 -0.41 3.35
N ILE A 13 -1.05 -0.79 3.88
CA ILE A 13 -2.32 -0.84 3.17
C ILE A 13 -3.30 0.00 3.98
N GLU A 14 -3.83 1.06 3.37
CA GLU A 14 -4.88 1.89 3.97
C GLU A 14 -6.18 1.73 3.17
N ILE A 15 -7.30 1.53 3.87
CA ILE A 15 -8.60 1.27 3.24
C ILE A 15 -9.54 2.44 3.54
N LYS A 16 -10.16 3.00 2.50
CA LYS A 16 -11.16 4.06 2.57
C LYS A 16 -12.42 3.63 1.83
N SER A 17 -13.59 3.78 2.45
CA SER A 17 -14.87 3.42 1.81
C SER A 17 -15.34 4.43 0.76
N GLY A 18 -14.82 5.65 0.77
CA GLY A 18 -15.19 6.70 -0.18
C GLY A 18 -14.71 6.45 -1.61
N GLN A 19 -15.53 6.82 -2.58
CA GLN A 19 -15.20 6.75 -4.01
C GLN A 19 -14.29 7.90 -4.48
N THR A 20 -14.42 9.08 -3.87
CA THR A 20 -13.61 10.25 -4.24
C THR A 20 -12.26 10.22 -3.53
N LEU A 21 -11.18 10.35 -4.28
CA LEU A 21 -9.83 10.46 -3.73
C LEU A 21 -9.64 11.84 -3.08
N ASN A 22 -9.21 11.84 -1.82
CA ASN A 22 -8.78 13.03 -1.10
C ASN A 22 -7.26 12.99 -0.93
N ARG A 23 -6.58 14.13 -1.14
CA ARG A 23 -5.13 14.27 -0.93
C ARG A 23 -4.70 13.84 0.47
N ASP A 24 -5.54 14.05 1.48
CA ASP A 24 -5.23 13.69 2.86
C ASP A 24 -5.10 12.18 3.08
N PHE A 25 -5.71 11.36 2.22
CA PHE A 25 -5.57 9.90 2.27
C PHE A 25 -4.13 9.44 1.99
N PHE A 26 -3.31 10.27 1.36
CA PHE A 26 -1.95 9.92 0.97
C PHE A 26 -0.92 10.32 2.04
N ILE A 27 -1.25 11.20 3.00
CA ILE A 27 -0.28 11.76 3.95
C ILE A 27 0.41 10.66 4.77
N GLY A 28 -0.34 9.70 5.29
CA GLY A 28 0.22 8.57 6.05
C GLY A 28 1.04 7.63 5.17
N LEU A 29 0.50 7.28 4.00
CA LEU A 29 1.14 6.38 3.04
C LEU A 29 2.44 6.94 2.47
N GLU A 30 2.55 8.25 2.31
CA GLU A 30 3.78 8.92 1.84
C GLU A 30 4.86 8.99 2.92
N ARG A 31 4.48 9.01 4.20
CA ARG A 31 5.41 8.98 5.34
C ARG A 31 5.92 7.56 5.62
N TRP A 32 5.15 6.54 5.26
CA TRP A 32 5.46 5.13 5.52
C TRP A 32 6.89 4.70 5.12
N PRO A 33 7.42 5.03 3.93
CA PRO A 33 8.76 4.59 3.54
C PRO A 33 9.86 5.11 4.48
N ALA A 34 9.69 6.29 5.08
CA ALA A 34 10.63 6.83 6.05
C ALA A 34 10.63 6.03 7.37
N LEU A 35 9.49 5.42 7.73
CA LEU A 35 9.34 4.60 8.93
C LEU A 35 9.84 3.16 8.72
N ALA A 36 9.48 2.55 7.59
CA ALA A 36 9.84 1.16 7.29
C ALA A 36 11.28 1.00 6.74
N GLY A 37 11.93 2.09 6.34
CA GLY A 37 13.31 2.09 5.90
C GLY A 37 13.56 1.13 4.74
N LYS A 38 14.61 0.30 4.84
CA LYS A 38 15.01 -0.64 3.78
C LYS A 38 13.98 -1.73 3.49
N GLN A 39 13.04 -1.97 4.39
CA GLN A 39 11.98 -2.95 4.21
C GLN A 39 10.75 -2.37 3.51
N ALA A 40 10.71 -1.07 3.23
CA ALA A 40 9.53 -0.43 2.66
C ALA A 40 9.20 -0.96 1.25
N ALA A 41 8.08 -1.68 1.12
CA ALA A 41 7.40 -1.88 -0.15
C ALA A 41 6.52 -0.67 -0.51
N ALA A 42 6.16 -0.56 -1.79
CA ALA A 42 5.23 0.46 -2.27
C ALA A 42 3.90 0.39 -1.49
N PRO A 43 3.48 1.47 -0.81
CA PRO A 43 2.22 1.53 -0.07
C PRO A 43 1.01 1.45 -1.02
N VAL A 44 -0.12 0.96 -0.48
CA VAL A 44 -1.37 0.80 -1.23
C VAL A 44 -2.51 1.54 -0.55
N LEU A 45 -3.23 2.36 -1.31
CA LEU A 45 -4.51 2.91 -0.95
C LEU A 45 -5.60 2.06 -1.61
N VAL A 46 -6.44 1.43 -0.80
CA VAL A 46 -7.64 0.74 -1.25
C VAL A 46 -8.83 1.67 -1.09
N TYR A 47 -9.60 1.89 -2.14
CA TYR A 47 -10.72 2.84 -2.13
C TYR A 47 -12.01 2.31 -2.78
N GLY A 48 -13.11 3.06 -2.61
CA GLY A 48 -14.44 2.70 -3.13
C GLY A 48 -14.67 3.02 -4.61
N GLY A 49 -13.70 3.62 -5.31
CA GLY A 49 -13.81 3.85 -6.75
C GLY A 49 -13.34 2.66 -7.59
N VAL A 50 -13.28 2.86 -8.90
CA VAL A 50 -13.04 1.79 -9.89
C VAL A 50 -11.74 1.95 -10.66
N GLU A 51 -11.06 3.09 -10.50
CA GLU A 51 -9.82 3.39 -11.21
C GLU A 51 -8.61 2.86 -10.43
N GLU A 52 -7.67 2.32 -11.19
CA GLU A 52 -6.34 2.00 -10.70
C GLU A 52 -5.37 3.07 -11.17
N LEU A 53 -4.58 3.64 -10.26
CA LEU A 53 -3.55 4.60 -10.63
C LEU A 53 -2.36 4.58 -9.67
N MET A 54 -1.25 5.15 -10.14
CA MET A 54 -0.10 5.46 -9.30
C MET A 54 -0.11 6.94 -8.95
N HIS A 55 -0.34 7.25 -7.68
CA HIS A 55 -0.20 8.61 -7.16
C HIS A 55 1.15 8.73 -6.46
N ARG A 56 2.12 9.39 -7.11
CA ARG A 56 3.52 9.43 -6.67
C ARG A 56 4.09 8.02 -6.51
N LYS A 57 4.21 7.52 -5.28
CA LYS A 57 4.69 6.16 -4.96
C LYS A 57 3.62 5.29 -4.30
N VAL A 58 2.39 5.79 -4.18
CA VAL A 58 1.25 5.06 -3.63
C VAL A 58 0.47 4.42 -4.77
N ARG A 59 0.25 3.12 -4.68
CA ARG A 59 -0.66 2.41 -5.59
C ARG A 59 -2.09 2.60 -5.11
N VAL A 60 -2.97 3.10 -5.95
CA VAL A 60 -4.41 3.20 -5.65
C VAL A 60 -5.12 2.05 -6.35
N GLN A 61 -5.90 1.27 -5.60
CA GLN A 61 -6.69 0.18 -6.16
C GLN A 61 -8.12 0.14 -5.60
N PRO A 62 -9.10 -0.26 -6.41
CA PRO A 62 -10.45 -0.57 -5.94
C PRO A 62 -10.47 -1.69 -4.89
N TRP A 63 -11.45 -1.66 -3.98
CA TRP A 63 -11.62 -2.66 -2.92
C TRP A 63 -11.71 -4.11 -3.43
N TYR A 64 -12.28 -4.34 -4.61
CA TYR A 64 -12.40 -5.69 -5.18
C TYR A 64 -11.05 -6.30 -5.62
N TYR A 65 -9.96 -5.53 -5.65
CA TYR A 65 -8.60 -6.03 -5.89
C TYR A 65 -7.86 -6.49 -4.63
N ILE A 66 -8.49 -6.48 -3.44
CA ILE A 66 -7.81 -6.78 -2.18
C ILE A 66 -7.13 -8.16 -2.15
N HIS A 67 -7.71 -9.16 -2.82
CA HIS A 67 -7.12 -10.50 -2.95
C HIS A 67 -5.74 -10.47 -3.61
N THR A 68 -5.59 -9.70 -4.69
CA THR A 68 -4.32 -9.48 -5.40
C THR A 68 -3.31 -8.74 -4.53
N ILE A 69 -3.75 -7.79 -3.70
CA ILE A 69 -2.87 -7.01 -2.82
C ILE A 69 -2.26 -7.89 -1.71
N LEU A 70 -3.06 -8.80 -1.16
CA LEU A 70 -2.67 -9.65 -0.03
C LEU A 70 -1.92 -10.92 -0.43
N GLY A 71 -1.78 -11.20 -1.74
CA GLY A 71 -1.04 -12.37 -2.23
C GLY A 71 -1.72 -13.70 -1.92
N SER A 72 -3.06 -13.71 -1.82
CA SER A 72 -3.83 -14.95 -1.73
C SER A 72 -4.09 -15.47 -3.14
N GLY A 73 -3.18 -16.31 -3.62
CA GLY A 73 -3.33 -17.16 -4.81
C GLY A 73 -3.13 -18.61 -4.41
#